data_AF-A0A6P3Q9J0-F1
#
_entry.id   AF-A0A6P3Q9J0-F1
#
_cell.length_a   1.000
_cell.length_b   1.000
_cell.length_c   1.000
_cell.angle_alpha   90.00
_cell.angle_beta   90.00
_cell.angle_gamma   90.00
#
_symmetry.space_group_name_H-M   'P 1'
#
loop_
_entity.id
_entity.type
_entity.pdbx_description
1 polymer ?
#
loop_
_entity_poly.entity_id
_entity_poly.type
_entity_poly.pdbx_seq_one_letter_code
_entity_poly.pdbx_strand_id
1 'polypeptide(L)'
;MMLPKPGIYYFPWEVSAGQVPDGGTLRTFGRLCLYDMTRSRVTLMAQHGSDQHQVLVCTKLVEPFQAQVGSLYLVIGELGHQQDGGSVVKARVLTCVEGTNLPLLEQAIQEQRAYQRERDSRH
;
A
#
# COMPACT_ATOMS: atom_id res chain seq x y z
N MET A 1 -4.88 -11.70 -24.20
CA MET A 1 -4.48 -10.67 -23.21
C MET A 1 -4.60 -11.27 -21.83
N MET A 2 -3.60 -11.14 -20.96
CA MET A 2 -3.71 -11.57 -19.55
C MET A 2 -4.01 -10.37 -18.66
N LEU A 3 -4.92 -10.56 -17.70
CA LEU A 3 -5.28 -9.55 -16.70
C LEU A 3 -4.15 -9.41 -15.65
N PRO A 4 -4.02 -8.25 -14.98
CA PRO A 4 -3.05 -8.08 -13.91
C PRO A 4 -3.38 -8.99 -12.72
N LYS A 5 -2.35 -9.37 -11.94
CA LYS A 5 -2.54 -10.08 -10.68
C LYS A 5 -3.40 -9.25 -9.71
N PRO A 6 -4.18 -9.89 -8.82
CA PRO A 6 -4.95 -9.17 -7.82
C PRO A 6 -4.04 -8.44 -6.83
N GLY A 7 -4.44 -7.25 -6.39
CA GLY A 7 -3.75 -6.52 -5.31
C GLY A 7 -4.14 -7.10 -3.96
N ILE A 8 -3.27 -7.95 -3.41
CA ILE A 8 -3.44 -8.54 -2.08
C ILE A 8 -3.23 -7.48 -1.02
N TYR A 9 -4.08 -7.45 0.00
CA TYR A 9 -3.91 -6.53 1.12
C TYR A 9 -2.65 -6.87 1.92
N TYR A 10 -1.77 -5.88 2.07
CA TYR A 10 -0.65 -5.87 3.00
C TYR A 10 -0.72 -4.64 3.88
N PHE A 11 -0.46 -4.82 5.17
CA PHE A 11 -0.34 -3.71 6.09
C PHE A 11 0.95 -2.92 5.80
N PRO A 12 0.98 -1.61 6.10
CA PRO A 12 2.16 -0.78 5.78
C PRO A 12 3.43 -1.24 6.49
N TRP A 13 3.31 -1.80 7.69
CA TRP A 13 4.42 -2.39 8.43
C TRP A 13 4.95 -3.69 7.81
N GLU A 14 4.08 -4.48 7.15
CA GLU A 14 4.52 -5.68 6.40
C GLU A 14 5.29 -5.29 5.14
N VAL A 15 4.84 -4.24 4.45
CA VAL A 15 5.52 -3.69 3.27
C VAL A 15 6.89 -3.13 3.64
N SER A 16 6.96 -2.29 4.66
CA SER A 16 8.22 -1.67 5.10
C SER A 16 9.22 -2.67 5.71
N ALA A 17 8.74 -3.77 6.30
CA ALA A 17 9.58 -4.86 6.78
C ALA A 17 10.05 -5.82 5.68
N GLY A 18 9.71 -5.58 4.41
CA GLY A 18 10.15 -6.42 3.28
C GLY A 18 9.44 -7.79 3.19
N GLN A 19 8.24 -7.92 3.75
CA GLN A 19 7.48 -9.19 3.74
C GLN A 19 6.73 -9.43 2.42
N VAL A 20 6.72 -8.44 1.52
CA VAL A 20 6.09 -8.54 0.20
C VAL A 20 7.13 -8.96 -0.83
N PRO A 21 6.91 -10.03 -1.61
CA PRO A 21 7.84 -10.46 -2.65
C PRO A 21 8.01 -9.41 -3.75
N ASP A 22 9.20 -9.41 -4.34
CA ASP A 22 9.54 -8.55 -5.48
C ASP A 22 8.61 -8.75 -6.66
N GLY A 23 8.15 -7.65 -7.25
CA GLY A 23 7.16 -7.68 -8.34
C GLY A 23 5.77 -8.13 -7.88
N GLY A 24 5.55 -8.34 -6.57
CA GLY A 24 4.26 -8.65 -5.99
C GLY A 24 3.27 -7.51 -6.21
N THR A 25 2.06 -7.85 -6.64
CA THR A 25 0.95 -6.89 -6.70
C THR A 25 0.31 -6.79 -5.33
N LEU A 26 0.25 -5.58 -4.78
CA LEU A 26 -0.24 -5.31 -3.44
C LEU A 26 -1.31 -4.23 -3.44
N ARG A 27 -2.04 -4.21 -2.33
CA ARG A 27 -2.88 -3.11 -1.88
C ARG A 27 -2.46 -2.75 -0.46
N THR A 28 -2.16 -1.48 -0.22
CA THR A 28 -1.81 -0.99 1.12
C THR A 28 -2.36 0.42 1.32
N PHE A 29 -2.15 0.99 2.50
CA PHE A 29 -2.68 2.30 2.87
C PHE A 29 -1.65 3.14 3.62
N GLY A 30 -1.95 4.41 3.84
CA GLY A 30 -1.16 5.26 4.73
C GLY A 30 -1.54 6.72 4.57
N ARG A 31 -1.17 7.55 5.55
CA ARG A 31 -1.40 8.99 5.50
C ARG A 31 -0.34 9.66 4.63
N LEU A 32 -0.78 10.47 3.68
CA LEU A 32 0.13 11.18 2.77
C LEU A 32 0.90 12.25 3.55
N CYS A 33 2.22 12.09 3.61
CA CYS A 33 3.11 13.00 4.34
C CYS A 33 3.85 13.95 3.40
N LEU A 34 4.35 13.42 2.28
CA LEU A 34 5.12 14.18 1.29
C LEU A 34 4.69 13.78 -0.12
N TYR A 35 4.67 14.74 -1.04
CA TYR A 35 4.57 14.50 -2.47
C TYR A 35 5.65 15.30 -3.20
N ASP A 36 6.63 14.60 -3.77
CA ASP A 36 7.64 15.15 -4.67
C ASP A 36 7.15 15.00 -6.12
N MET A 37 6.64 16.10 -6.66
CA MET A 37 6.15 16.18 -8.04
C MET A 37 7.26 15.98 -9.08
N THR A 38 8.49 16.41 -8.78
CA THR A 38 9.61 16.31 -9.73
C THR A 38 10.04 14.86 -9.95
N ARG A 39 9.87 14.02 -8.91
CA ARG A 39 10.19 12.58 -8.94
C ARG A 39 8.95 11.70 -9.14
N SER A 40 7.76 12.29 -9.26
CA SER A 40 6.47 11.59 -9.23
C SER A 40 6.42 10.58 -8.08
N ARG A 41 6.63 11.06 -6.84
CA ARG A 41 6.80 10.20 -5.67
C ARG A 41 6.05 10.72 -4.44
N VAL A 42 5.24 9.84 -3.86
CA VAL A 42 4.55 10.06 -2.58
C VAL A 42 5.22 9.25 -1.47
N THR A 43 5.26 9.82 -0.28
CA THR A 43 5.58 9.14 0.97
C THR A 43 4.30 8.98 1.77
N LEU A 44 3.86 7.74 1.96
CA LEU A 44 2.78 7.38 2.88
C LEU A 44 3.38 6.93 4.21
N MET A 45 2.78 7.40 5.31
CA MET A 45 3.17 7.05 6.67
C MET A 45 2.03 6.32 7.38
N ALA A 46 2.35 5.30 8.15
CA ALA A 46 1.40 4.60 9.00
C ALA A 46 2.01 4.35 10.39
N GLN A 47 1.18 4.46 11.42
CA GLN A 47 1.58 4.18 12.79
C GLN A 47 1.19 2.76 13.17
N HIS A 48 2.11 2.03 13.80
CA HIS A 48 1.85 0.72 14.37
C HIS A 48 2.49 0.66 15.76
N GLY A 49 1.67 0.76 16.81
CA GLY A 49 2.17 0.96 18.17
C GLY A 49 2.94 2.28 18.30
N SER A 50 4.18 2.20 18.81
CA SER A 50 5.10 3.34 18.89
C SER A 50 5.80 3.67 17.58
N ASP A 51 5.75 2.78 16.59
CA ASP A 51 6.62 2.83 15.43
C ASP A 51 5.92 3.48 14.23
N GLN A 52 6.71 4.20 13.43
CA GLN A 52 6.29 4.83 12.18
C GLN A 52 6.83 4.03 11.00
N HIS A 53 5.94 3.62 10.11
CA HIS A 53 6.26 2.83 8.92
C HIS A 53 6.04 3.65 7.66
N GLN A 54 7.06 3.65 6.80
CA GLN A 54 7.05 4.40 5.55
C GLN A 54 6.78 3.48 4.35
N VAL A 55 5.91 3.93 3.45
CA VAL A 55 5.69 3.31 2.14
C VAL A 55 5.91 4.36 1.06
N LEU A 56 6.90 4.13 0.20
CA LEU A 56 7.15 4.96 -0.97
C LEU A 56 6.25 4.53 -2.12
N VAL A 57 5.66 5.50 -2.81
CA VAL A 57 4.75 5.27 -3.93
C VAL A 57 5.20 6.09 -5.13
N CYS A 58 5.39 5.45 -6.29
CA CYS A 58 5.61 6.11 -7.57
C CYS A 58 4.26 6.45 -8.20
N THR A 59 4.02 7.72 -8.49
CA THR A 59 2.73 8.27 -8.93
C THR A 59 2.62 8.51 -10.44
N LYS A 60 3.64 8.17 -11.23
CA LYS A 60 3.70 8.42 -12.69
C LYS A 60 2.47 8.01 -13.50
N LEU A 61 1.74 6.97 -13.09
CA LEU A 61 0.56 6.47 -13.82
C LEU A 61 -0.78 6.93 -13.22
N VAL A 62 -0.74 7.63 -12.09
CA VAL A 62 -1.92 8.11 -11.35
C VAL A 62 -1.94 9.63 -11.21
N GLU A 63 -1.04 10.32 -11.91
CA GLU A 63 -1.05 11.76 -12.09
C GLU A 63 -1.96 12.16 -13.26
N PRO A 64 -2.66 13.32 -13.18
CA PRO A 64 -2.74 14.20 -12.03
C PRO A 64 -3.68 13.64 -10.93
N PHE A 65 -3.36 13.91 -9.67
CA PHE A 65 -4.27 13.70 -8.54
C PHE A 65 -4.15 14.86 -7.56
N GLN A 66 -5.22 15.11 -6.79
CA GLN A 66 -5.17 16.10 -5.72
C GLN A 66 -4.45 15.51 -4.50
N ALA A 67 -3.24 16.01 -4.22
CA ALA A 67 -2.45 15.60 -3.07
C ALA A 67 -2.92 16.34 -1.81
N GLN A 68 -3.62 15.65 -0.92
CA GLN A 68 -4.10 16.17 0.36
C GLN A 68 -3.21 15.64 1.48
N VAL A 69 -2.26 16.47 1.92
CA VAL A 69 -1.35 16.11 3.01
C VAL A 69 -2.13 15.86 4.31
N GLY A 70 -1.75 14.81 5.04
CA GLY A 70 -2.40 14.35 6.26
C GLY A 70 -3.55 13.37 6.02
N SER A 71 -4.12 13.33 4.82
CA SER A 71 -5.22 12.43 4.49
C SER A 71 -4.78 10.98 4.30
N LEU A 72 -5.67 10.04 4.61
CA LEU A 72 -5.50 8.62 4.36
C LEU A 72 -5.66 8.31 2.86
N TYR A 73 -4.69 7.58 2.31
CA TYR A 73 -4.72 7.08 0.95
C TYR A 73 -4.66 5.55 0.94
N LEU A 74 -5.32 4.97 -0.05
CA LEU A 74 -5.19 3.57 -0.42
C LEU A 74 -4.50 3.50 -1.78
N VAL A 75 -3.52 2.59 -1.90
CA VAL A 75 -2.75 2.39 -3.13
C VAL A 75 -2.87 0.94 -3.59
N ILE A 76 -3.01 0.73 -4.90
CA ILE A 76 -2.87 -0.57 -5.55
C ILE A 76 -1.76 -0.45 -6.58
N GLY A 77 -0.81 -1.37 -6.55
CA GLY A 77 0.32 -1.34 -7.47
C GLY A 77 1.25 -2.52 -7.30
N GLU A 78 2.37 -2.45 -8.01
CA GLU A 78 3.42 -3.47 -7.97
C GLU A 78 4.59 -2.98 -7.11
N LEU A 79 5.09 -3.84 -6.22
CA LEU A 79 6.32 -3.54 -5.51
C LEU A 79 7.51 -3.64 -6.48
N GLY A 80 8.24 -2.55 -6.62
CA GLY A 80 9.48 -2.49 -7.38
C GLY A 80 10.66 -2.07 -6.51
N HIS A 81 11.86 -2.41 -6.98
CA HIS A 81 13.12 -1.96 -6.38
C HIS A 81 13.59 -0.65 -7.02
N GLN A 82 14.13 0.24 -6.20
CA GLN A 82 14.93 1.38 -6.64
C GLN A 82 16.40 0.96 -6.76
N GLN A 83 17.16 1.68 -7.58
CA GLN A 83 18.59 1.45 -7.75
C GLN A 83 19.36 1.59 -6.42
N ASP A 84 18.84 2.41 -5.49
CA ASP A 84 19.43 2.67 -4.18
C ASP A 84 19.05 1.61 -3.11
N GLY A 85 18.42 0.49 -3.51
CA GLY A 85 18.04 -0.61 -2.61
C GLY A 85 16.72 -0.40 -1.84
N GLY A 86 16.03 0.73 -2.02
CA GLY A 86 14.72 0.98 -1.42
C GLY A 86 13.55 0.42 -2.24
N SER A 87 12.52 -0.09 -1.56
CA SER A 87 11.29 -0.55 -2.22
C SER A 87 10.32 0.60 -2.50
N VAL A 88 9.65 0.55 -3.66
CA VAL A 88 8.65 1.53 -4.09
C VAL A 88 7.45 0.86 -4.73
N VAL A 89 6.25 1.27 -4.35
CA VAL A 89 5.01 0.80 -4.97
C VAL A 89 4.76 1.60 -6.23
N LYS A 90 4.79 0.94 -7.40
CA LYS A 90 4.40 1.56 -8.67
C LYS A 90 2.87 1.58 -8.75
N ALA A 91 2.27 2.71 -8.43
CA ALA A 91 0.81 2.81 -8.32
C ALA A 91 0.14 2.68 -9.69
N ARG A 92 -0.91 1.87 -9.74
CA ARG A 92 -1.93 1.88 -10.79
C ARG A 92 -3.22 2.55 -10.32
N VAL A 93 -3.47 2.53 -9.01
CA VAL A 93 -4.55 3.25 -8.34
C VAL A 93 -3.99 3.90 -7.09
N LEU A 94 -4.31 5.18 -6.89
CA LEU A 94 -4.05 5.92 -5.66
C LEU A 94 -5.29 6.74 -5.35
N THR A 95 -5.94 6.48 -4.22
CA THR A 95 -7.24 7.08 -3.88
C THR A 95 -7.19 7.69 -2.50
N CYS A 96 -7.56 8.95 -2.37
CA CYS A 96 -7.83 9.58 -1.08
C CYS A 96 -9.11 8.96 -0.50
N VAL A 97 -8.99 8.36 0.67
CA VAL A 97 -10.09 7.67 1.38
C VAL A 97 -10.27 8.26 2.78
N GLU A 98 -9.98 9.56 2.93
CA GLU A 98 -10.15 10.26 4.20
C GLU A 98 -11.58 10.12 4.74
N GLY A 99 -11.71 9.95 6.05
CA GLY A 99 -12.98 9.60 6.70
C GLY A 99 -13.27 8.09 6.78
N THR A 100 -12.45 7.24 6.15
CA THR A 100 -12.55 5.78 6.33
C THR A 100 -12.24 5.38 7.78
N ASN A 101 -13.02 4.45 8.32
CA ASN A 101 -12.73 3.82 9.60
C ASN A 101 -11.55 2.83 9.44
N LEU A 102 -10.34 3.33 9.69
CA LEU A 102 -9.12 2.55 9.53
C LEU A 102 -9.07 1.30 10.42
N PRO A 103 -9.40 1.35 11.73
CA PRO A 103 -9.46 0.14 12.56
C PRO A 103 -10.39 -0.94 12.00
N LEU A 104 -11.55 -0.55 11.45
CA LEU A 104 -12.48 -1.51 10.84
C LEU A 104 -11.93 -2.10 9.53
N LEU A 105 -11.21 -1.31 8.73
CA LEU A 105 -10.50 -1.82 7.54
C LEU A 105 -9.45 -2.85 7.95
N GLU A 106 -8.65 -2.58 8.99
CA GLU A 106 -7.64 -3.49 9.48
C GLU A 106 -8.24 -4.81 9.98
N GLN A 107 -9.33 -4.71 10.75
CA GLN A 107 -10.09 -5.88 11.20
C GLN A 107 -10.61 -6.69 9.99
N ALA A 108 -11.20 -6.04 8.99
CA ALA A 108 -11.71 -6.72 7.80
C ALA A 108 -10.62 -7.49 7.05
N ILE A 109 -9.40 -6.93 6.97
CA ILE A 109 -8.23 -7.60 6.37
C ILE A 109 -7.85 -8.84 7.20
N GLN A 110 -7.85 -8.74 8.52
CA GLN A 110 -7.53 -9.86 9.41
C GLN A 110 -8.54 -11.00 9.28
N GLU A 111 -9.84 -10.68 9.29
CA GLU A 111 -10.92 -11.68 9.13
C GLU A 111 -10.85 -12.36 7.75
N GLN A 112 -10.62 -11.58 6.68
CA GLN A 112 -10.44 -12.15 5.34
C GLN A 112 -9.27 -13.16 5.31
N ARG A 113 -8.14 -12.84 5.95
CA ARG A 113 -6.98 -13.73 6.03
C ARG A 113 -7.23 -14.94 6.92
N ALA A 114 -7.98 -14.79 8.01
CA ALA A 114 -8.36 -15.90 8.88
C ALA A 114 -9.21 -16.93 8.13
N TYR A 115 -10.25 -16.47 7.44
CA TYR A 115 -11.11 -17.33 6.62
C TYR A 115 -10.33 -18.08 5.53
N GLN A 116 -9.41 -17.41 4.84
CA GLN A 116 -8.58 -18.05 3.81
C GLN A 116 -7.72 -19.16 4.40
N ARG A 117 -7.06 -18.91 5.54
CA ARG A 117 -6.24 -19.94 6.22
C ARG A 117 -7.07 -21.14 6.66
N GLU A 118 -8.25 -20.92 7.23
CA GLU A 118 -9.15 -22.01 7.63
C GLU A 118 -9.64 -22.86 6.46
N ARG A 119 -9.92 -22.23 5.32
CA ARG A 119 -10.34 -22.93 4.11
C ARG A 119 -9.20 -23.78 3.55
N ASP A 120 -8.01 -23.20 3.49
CA ASP A 120 -6.83 -23.83 2.90
C ASP A 120 -6.28 -24.94 3.82
N SER A 121 -6.48 -24.89 5.14
CA SER A 121 -6.11 -25.96 6.07
C SER A 121 -7.07 -27.17 6.07
N ARG A 122 -8.25 -27.03 5.47
CA ARG A 122 -9.23 -28.12 5.32
C ARG A 122 -9.04 -28.93 4.04
N HIS A 123 -8.08 -28.54 3.19
CA HIS A 123 -7.68 -29.22 1.96
C HIS A 123 -6.32 -29.88 2.16
#